data_AF-A0A935E9X5-F1
#
_entry.id   AF-A0A935E9X5-F1
#
_cell.length_a   1.000
_cell.length_b   1.000
_cell.length_c   1.000
_cell.angle_alpha   90.00
_cell.angle_beta   90.00
_cell.angle_gamma   90.00
#
_symmetry.space_group_name_H-M   'P 1'
#
loop_
_entity.id
_entity.type
_entity.pdbx_description
1 polymer ?
#
loop_
_entity_poly.entity_id
_entity_poly.type
_entity_poly.pdbx_seq_one_letter_code
_entity_poly.pdbx_strand_id
1 'polypeptide(L)'
;MLHVVGHGAREAIEAFEVDSSGAAPVLKWTGCIPLPQGMAGNSVVALADGTVLTTVLFLPGTTFADAMNGKPTGVVLERRPGAAQFEVVRGTELAANNGLEVSPDGSELYVVSSGLRTIVAFTRSNPAKQLRSTRTLPFTPDNVHLGPDGLLYTAGMASDVPECGGVPGPQHDLQKLAACPRGSIAVAIDRGTLKDTVVLQTPALRTFSNVTLVLPVGTEAWLGTFSGDRIAIGKLRRR
;
A
#
# COMPACT_ATOMS: atom_id res chain seq x y z
N MET A 1 -18.02 -3.50 7.92
CA MET A 1 -17.08 -2.86 8.85
C MET A 1 -15.95 -2.26 8.03
N LEU A 2 -15.64 -0.99 8.23
CA LEU A 2 -14.47 -0.32 7.67
C LEU A 2 -13.34 -0.35 8.70
N HIS A 3 -12.15 -0.79 8.29
CA HIS A 3 -10.94 -0.70 9.09
C HIS A 3 -10.04 0.39 8.54
N VAL A 4 -9.46 1.19 9.44
CA VAL A 4 -8.64 2.35 9.09
C VAL A 4 -7.37 2.34 9.93
N VAL A 5 -6.22 2.54 9.31
CA VAL A 5 -4.97 2.79 10.05
C VAL A 5 -5.07 4.15 10.73
N GLY A 6 -4.94 4.17 12.05
CA GLY A 6 -5.02 5.37 12.88
C GLY A 6 -3.67 5.74 13.50
N HIS A 7 -3.28 7.00 13.34
CA HIS A 7 -2.06 7.62 13.88
C HIS A 7 -2.36 8.71 14.92
N GLY A 8 -3.52 8.62 15.58
CA GLY A 8 -4.02 9.65 16.49
C GLY A 8 -3.39 9.55 17.88
N ALA A 9 -4.24 9.38 18.90
CA ALA A 9 -3.79 9.22 20.28
C ALA A 9 -2.89 7.98 20.51
N ARG A 10 -2.92 7.03 19.57
CA ARG A 10 -2.13 5.79 19.54
C ARG A 10 -2.05 5.28 18.10
N GLU A 11 -1.08 4.40 17.86
CA GLU A 11 -1.08 3.53 16.69
C GLU A 11 -2.14 2.44 16.88
N ALA A 12 -3.16 2.43 16.03
CA ALA A 12 -4.24 1.45 16.09
C ALA A 12 -4.87 1.18 14.72
N ILE A 13 -5.48 0.01 14.57
CA ILE A 13 -6.48 -0.21 13.53
C ILE A 13 -7.85 0.16 14.10
N GLU A 14 -8.40 1.26 13.61
CA GLU A 14 -9.70 1.79 13.99
C GLU A 14 -10.81 1.08 13.20
N ALA A 15 -11.95 0.81 13.85
CA ALA A 15 -13.08 0.10 13.25
C ALA A 15 -14.35 0.98 13.25
N PHE A 16 -15.04 0.99 12.12
CA PHE A 16 -16.26 1.77 11.92
C PHE A 16 -17.37 0.95 11.24
N GLU A 17 -18.57 1.02 11.79
CA GLU A 17 -19.79 0.72 11.05
C GLU A 17 -20.00 1.78 9.97
N VAL A 18 -20.39 1.35 8.78
CA VAL A 18 -20.66 2.23 7.63
C VAL A 18 -22.13 2.10 7.30
N ASP A 19 -22.87 3.19 7.45
CA ASP A 19 -24.20 3.32 6.87
C ASP A 19 -24.09 4.13 5.57
N SER A 20 -24.44 3.49 4.46
CA SER A 20 -24.41 4.08 3.11
C SER A 20 -25.80 4.18 2.47
N SER A 21 -26.86 4.07 3.28
CA SER A 21 -28.26 4.14 2.80
C SER A 21 -28.72 5.56 2.44
N GLY A 22 -28.07 6.58 3.01
CA GLY A 22 -28.34 7.99 2.74
C GLY A 22 -27.51 8.58 1.58
N ALA A 23 -27.71 9.87 1.33
CA ALA A 23 -26.97 10.60 0.28
C ALA A 23 -25.47 10.78 0.59
N ALA A 24 -25.08 10.72 1.87
CA ALA A 24 -23.70 10.73 2.32
C ALA A 24 -23.49 9.57 3.31
N PRO A 25 -22.40 8.80 3.19
CA PRO A 25 -22.11 7.74 4.16
C PRO A 25 -21.87 8.29 5.56
N VAL A 26 -22.39 7.60 6.57
CA VAL A 26 -22.15 7.89 7.99
C VAL A 26 -21.25 6.82 8.57
N LEU A 27 -20.21 7.24 9.28
CA LEU A 27 -19.28 6.36 9.99
C LEU A 27 -19.57 6.39 11.48
N LYS A 28 -19.76 5.23 12.09
CA LYS A 28 -19.90 5.07 13.54
C LYS A 28 -18.73 4.26 14.07
N TRP A 29 -17.91 4.88 14.91
CA TRP A 29 -16.77 4.21 15.54
C TRP A 29 -17.26 3.10 16.48
N THR A 30 -16.68 1.91 16.36
CA THR A 30 -17.02 0.74 17.16
C THR A 30 -15.89 0.25 18.06
N GLY A 31 -14.73 0.88 17.98
CA GLY A 31 -13.54 0.50 18.74
C GLY A 31 -12.29 0.42 17.88
N CYS A 32 -11.23 -0.11 18.46
CA CYS A 32 -9.92 -0.20 17.82
C CYS A 32 -9.16 -1.46 18.23
N ILE A 33 -8.12 -1.78 17.48
CA ILE A 33 -7.11 -2.77 17.82
C ILE A 33 -5.76 -2.05 17.92
N PRO A 34 -5.20 -1.87 19.13
CA PRO A 34 -3.89 -1.23 19.28
C PRO A 34 -2.77 -2.00 18.58
N LEU A 35 -1.87 -1.28 17.91
CA LEU A 35 -0.62 -1.85 17.40
C LEU A 35 0.40 -2.03 18.54
N PRO A 36 1.37 -2.95 18.40
CA PRO A 36 2.49 -3.08 19.33
C PRO A 36 3.28 -1.77 19.43
N GLN A 37 3.90 -1.52 20.60
CA GLN A 37 4.64 -0.29 20.85
C GLN A 37 5.75 -0.07 19.80
N GLY A 38 5.80 1.14 19.25
CA GLY A 38 6.79 1.54 18.26
C GLY A 38 6.51 1.02 16.84
N MET A 39 5.41 0.29 16.61
CA MET A 39 4.99 -0.12 15.28
C MET A 39 3.90 0.80 14.77
N ALA A 40 4.20 1.53 13.70
CA ALA A 40 3.22 2.35 13.00
C ALA A 40 2.60 1.58 11.84
N GLY A 41 1.27 1.49 11.83
CA GLY A 41 0.55 0.83 10.72
C GLY A 41 0.70 1.63 9.42
N ASN A 42 0.45 1.03 8.26
CA ASN A 42 0.45 1.78 7.01
C ASN A 42 -0.71 1.40 6.08
N SER A 43 -0.86 0.11 5.77
CA SER A 43 -2.01 -0.43 5.04
C SER A 43 -2.69 -1.49 5.90
N VAL A 44 -4.01 -1.66 5.76
CA VAL A 44 -4.80 -2.63 6.52
C VAL A 44 -5.74 -3.43 5.62
N VAL A 45 -5.85 -4.74 5.88
CA VAL A 45 -6.86 -5.62 5.28
C VAL A 45 -7.55 -6.41 6.39
N ALA A 46 -8.87 -6.58 6.27
CA ALA A 46 -9.66 -7.44 7.15
C ALA A 46 -10.28 -8.59 6.36
N LEU A 47 -10.15 -9.81 6.88
CA LEU A 47 -10.66 -11.02 6.25
C LEU A 47 -12.07 -11.37 6.75
N ALA A 48 -12.77 -12.19 5.99
CA ALA A 48 -14.11 -12.66 6.35
C ALA A 48 -14.15 -13.47 7.66
N ASP A 49 -13.04 -14.12 8.02
CA ASP A 49 -12.91 -14.84 9.30
C ASP A 49 -12.71 -13.90 10.50
N GLY A 50 -12.55 -12.59 10.27
CA GLY A 50 -12.29 -11.58 11.30
C GLY A 50 -10.81 -11.34 11.59
N THR A 51 -9.90 -11.99 10.86
CA THR A 51 -8.47 -11.69 10.92
C THR A 51 -8.21 -10.28 10.38
N VAL A 52 -7.36 -9.52 11.06
CA VAL A 52 -6.89 -8.21 10.61
C VAL A 52 -5.40 -8.29 10.34
N LEU A 53 -4.98 -7.80 9.18
CA LEU A 53 -3.59 -7.70 8.77
C LEU A 53 -3.23 -6.23 8.56
N THR A 54 -2.03 -5.83 8.97
CA THR A 54 -1.51 -4.48 8.70
C THR A 54 -0.03 -4.52 8.38
N THR A 55 0.43 -3.62 7.52
CA THR A 55 1.87 -3.43 7.27
C THR A 55 2.47 -2.42 8.23
N VAL A 56 3.78 -2.55 8.44
CA VAL A 56 4.65 -1.57 9.09
C VAL A 56 5.77 -1.26 8.11
N LEU A 57 5.98 0.01 7.74
CA LEU A 57 7.08 0.38 6.82
C LEU A 57 8.45 0.25 7.48
N PHE A 58 8.56 0.80 8.70
CA PHE A 58 9.81 0.93 9.42
C PHE A 58 9.64 0.38 10.84
N LEU A 59 10.28 -0.74 11.10
CA LEU A 59 10.46 -1.31 12.42
C LEU A 59 11.29 -0.34 13.29
N PRO A 60 11.11 -0.35 14.61
CA PRO A 60 11.93 0.42 15.53
C PRO A 60 13.43 0.28 15.24
N GLY A 61 14.12 1.40 15.11
CA GLY A 61 15.56 1.45 14.83
C GLY A 61 15.95 1.36 13.35
N THR A 62 14.99 1.23 12.43
CA THR A 62 15.25 1.26 10.98
C THR A 62 14.91 2.62 10.37
N THR A 63 15.52 2.94 9.22
CA THR A 63 15.39 4.26 8.58
C THR A 63 14.90 4.17 7.13
N PHE A 64 14.44 5.31 6.59
CA PHE A 64 14.17 5.45 5.16
C PHE A 64 15.39 5.08 4.30
N ALA A 65 16.59 5.51 4.71
CA ALA A 65 17.82 5.19 4.00
C ALA A 65 18.13 3.68 4.01
N ASP A 66 17.83 2.97 5.11
CA ASP A 66 17.93 1.51 5.16
C ASP A 66 17.01 0.84 4.15
N ALA A 67 15.76 1.29 4.06
CA ALA A 67 14.80 0.77 3.09
C ALA A 67 15.22 1.07 1.65
N MET A 68 15.71 2.27 1.36
CA MET A 68 16.23 2.60 0.02
C MET A 68 17.51 1.84 -0.34
N ASN A 69 18.23 1.31 0.65
CA ASN A 69 19.33 0.35 0.48
C ASN A 69 18.85 -1.11 0.37
N GLY A 70 17.54 -1.35 0.31
CA GLY A 70 16.98 -2.70 0.20
C GLY A 70 17.03 -3.52 1.48
N LYS A 71 17.33 -2.92 2.65
CA LYS A 71 17.33 -3.65 3.91
C LYS A 71 15.90 -3.98 4.36
N PRO A 72 15.67 -5.13 5.00
CA PRO A 72 14.37 -5.47 5.57
C PRO A 72 14.06 -4.53 6.73
N THR A 73 13.11 -3.64 6.49
CA THR A 73 12.73 -2.58 7.43
C THR A 73 11.27 -2.67 7.83
N GLY A 74 10.43 -3.33 7.03
CA GLY A 74 9.02 -3.52 7.32
C GLY A 74 8.64 -4.97 7.54
N VAL A 75 7.40 -5.17 7.97
CA VAL A 75 6.75 -6.48 8.16
C VAL A 75 5.25 -6.38 7.91
N VAL A 76 4.59 -7.54 7.77
CA VAL A 76 3.16 -7.67 7.99
C VAL A 76 2.90 -8.14 9.42
N LEU A 77 1.91 -7.54 10.07
CA LEU A 77 1.34 -7.97 11.34
C LEU A 77 -0.01 -8.63 11.11
N GLU A 78 -0.31 -9.69 11.87
CA GLU A 78 -1.59 -10.40 11.87
C GLU A 78 -2.19 -10.39 13.27
N ARG A 79 -3.49 -10.13 13.36
CA ARG A 79 -4.28 -10.43 14.54
C ARG A 79 -5.47 -11.28 14.13
N ARG A 80 -5.47 -12.54 14.59
CA ARG A 80 -6.61 -13.44 14.44
C ARG A 80 -7.74 -13.07 15.42
N PRO A 81 -8.99 -13.48 15.12
CA PRO A 81 -10.10 -13.33 16.05
C PRO A 81 -9.77 -13.88 17.44
N GLY A 82 -10.09 -13.13 18.48
CA GLY A 82 -9.84 -13.52 19.87
C GLY A 82 -8.39 -13.39 20.35
N ALA A 83 -7.42 -13.10 19.48
CA ALA A 83 -6.04 -12.86 19.91
C ALA A 83 -5.91 -11.58 20.72
N ALA A 84 -5.02 -11.57 21.72
CA ALA A 84 -4.81 -10.40 22.58
C ALA A 84 -4.14 -9.23 21.85
N GLN A 85 -3.28 -9.52 20.88
CA GLN A 85 -2.42 -8.54 20.22
C GLN A 85 -2.10 -8.96 18.78
N PHE A 86 -1.53 -8.04 18.01
CA PHE A 86 -0.90 -8.36 16.73
C PHE A 86 0.39 -9.15 16.91
N GLU A 87 0.66 -10.06 15.98
CA GLU A 87 1.90 -10.81 15.88
C GLU A 87 2.54 -10.58 14.51
N VAL A 88 3.87 -10.62 14.45
CA VAL A 88 4.59 -10.54 13.18
C VAL A 88 4.34 -11.80 12.36
N VAL A 89 3.94 -11.62 11.10
CA VAL A 89 3.94 -12.68 10.10
C VAL A 89 5.36 -12.88 9.61
N ARG A 90 6.09 -13.80 10.24
CA ARG A 90 7.50 -14.06 9.93
C ARG A 90 7.68 -14.44 8.46
N GLY A 91 8.74 -13.98 7.81
CA GLY A 91 8.99 -14.23 6.39
C GLY A 91 8.36 -13.20 5.45
N THR A 92 7.73 -12.15 5.99
CA THR A 92 7.20 -11.01 5.23
C THR A 92 8.10 -9.77 5.29
N GLU A 93 9.33 -9.91 5.79
CA GLU A 93 10.26 -8.80 5.93
C GLU A 93 10.69 -8.25 4.56
N LEU A 94 10.34 -7.00 4.24
CA LEU A 94 10.75 -6.31 3.01
C LEU A 94 11.29 -4.92 3.31
N ALA A 95 11.88 -4.28 2.30
CA ALA A 95 12.27 -2.89 2.40
C ALA A 95 11.02 -1.99 2.26
N ALA A 96 10.62 -1.34 3.34
CA ALA A 96 9.41 -0.52 3.43
C ALA A 96 8.15 -1.25 2.94
N ASN A 97 7.64 -2.19 3.75
CA ASN A 97 6.33 -2.82 3.53
C ASN A 97 5.25 -1.74 3.57
N ASN A 98 4.67 -1.43 2.41
CA ASN A 98 3.74 -0.32 2.25
C ASN A 98 2.31 -0.85 2.08
N GLY A 99 1.76 -0.84 0.87
CA GLY A 99 0.48 -1.45 0.54
C GLY A 99 0.38 -2.95 0.85
N LEU A 100 -0.82 -3.38 1.22
CA LEU A 100 -1.19 -4.77 1.45
C LEU A 100 -2.54 -5.08 0.81
N GLU A 101 -2.61 -6.18 0.10
CA GLU A 101 -3.86 -6.78 -0.40
C GLU A 101 -3.83 -8.30 -0.20
N VAL A 102 -4.98 -8.95 -0.21
CA VAL A 102 -5.11 -10.41 -0.05
C VAL A 102 -5.88 -11.02 -1.23
N SER A 103 -5.57 -12.27 -1.58
CA SER A 103 -6.34 -13.00 -2.59
C SER A 103 -7.80 -13.21 -2.16
N PRO A 104 -8.76 -13.38 -3.10
CA PRO A 104 -10.17 -13.55 -2.76
C PRO A 104 -10.49 -14.69 -1.79
N ASP A 105 -9.70 -15.76 -1.83
CA ASP A 105 -9.80 -16.92 -0.94
C ASP A 105 -9.02 -16.76 0.37
N GLY A 106 -8.33 -15.63 0.56
CA GLY A 106 -7.52 -15.39 1.75
C GLY A 106 -6.19 -16.16 1.80
N SER A 107 -5.79 -16.89 0.75
CA SER A 107 -4.64 -17.79 0.83
C SER A 107 -3.29 -17.13 0.54
N GLU A 108 -3.27 -15.99 -0.15
CA GLU A 108 -2.06 -15.25 -0.50
C GLU A 108 -2.11 -13.79 -0.05
N LEU A 109 -0.95 -13.27 0.35
CA LEU A 109 -0.71 -11.86 0.66
C LEU A 109 0.03 -11.21 -0.50
N TYR A 110 -0.39 -10.03 -0.94
CA TYR A 110 0.33 -9.18 -1.89
C TYR A 110 0.83 -7.94 -1.16
N VAL A 111 2.14 -7.86 -0.98
CA VAL A 111 2.79 -6.79 -0.20
C VAL A 111 3.63 -5.93 -1.12
N VAL A 112 3.39 -4.62 -1.08
CA VAL A 112 4.23 -3.64 -1.76
C VAL A 112 5.51 -3.44 -0.97
N SER A 113 6.66 -3.50 -1.65
CA SER A 113 7.93 -2.99 -1.14
C SER A 113 8.29 -1.72 -1.90
N SER A 114 8.14 -0.57 -1.25
CA SER A 114 8.52 0.72 -1.85
C SER A 114 10.04 0.80 -2.05
N GLY A 115 10.84 0.25 -1.14
CA GLY A 115 12.30 0.25 -1.23
C GLY A 115 12.86 -0.59 -2.38
N LEU A 116 12.22 -1.72 -2.70
CA LEU A 116 12.60 -2.57 -3.83
C LEU A 116 11.85 -2.25 -5.13
N ARG A 117 10.87 -1.34 -5.07
CA ARG A 117 9.93 -1.02 -6.16
C ARG A 117 9.29 -2.24 -6.79
N THR A 118 8.75 -3.11 -5.96
CA THR A 118 8.13 -4.38 -6.38
C THR A 118 6.90 -4.68 -5.54
N ILE A 119 6.04 -5.57 -6.04
CA ILE A 119 5.04 -6.27 -5.23
C ILE A 119 5.47 -7.71 -5.08
N VAL A 120 5.37 -8.25 -3.87
CA VAL A 120 5.74 -9.62 -3.53
C VAL A 120 4.50 -10.37 -3.05
N ALA A 121 4.26 -11.55 -3.63
CA ALA A 121 3.24 -12.47 -3.16
C ALA A 121 3.81 -13.45 -2.14
N PHE A 122 3.09 -13.69 -1.05
CA PHE A 122 3.41 -14.67 -0.02
C PHE A 122 2.24 -15.60 0.26
N THR A 123 2.50 -16.77 0.83
CA THR A 123 1.45 -17.57 1.49
C THR A 123 0.94 -16.82 2.73
N ARG A 124 -0.37 -16.92 3.02
CA ARG A 124 -0.95 -16.46 4.31
C ARG A 124 -0.78 -17.51 5.41
N SER A 125 0.47 -17.89 5.66
CA SER A 125 0.87 -18.72 6.79
C SER A 125 1.76 -17.92 7.72
N ASN A 126 1.93 -18.36 8.97
CA ASN A 126 2.95 -17.80 9.86
C ASN A 126 3.86 -18.93 10.37
N PRO A 127 5.08 -19.09 9.83
CA PRO A 127 5.77 -18.20 8.89
C PRO A 127 5.19 -18.24 7.46
N ALA A 128 5.31 -17.13 6.74
CA ALA A 128 4.95 -16.97 5.35
C ALA A 128 6.09 -17.44 4.42
N LYS A 129 5.73 -17.91 3.23
CA LYS A 129 6.66 -18.26 2.16
C LYS A 129 6.46 -17.30 0.98
N GLN A 130 7.54 -16.70 0.49
CA GLN A 130 7.51 -15.94 -0.76
C GLN A 130 7.21 -16.87 -1.95
N LEU A 131 6.27 -16.45 -2.79
CA LEU A 131 5.80 -17.20 -3.95
C LEU A 131 6.36 -16.65 -5.26
N ARG A 132 6.27 -15.33 -5.44
CA ARG A 132 6.64 -14.61 -6.67
C ARG A 132 6.73 -13.11 -6.38
N SER A 133 7.36 -12.36 -7.28
CA SER A 133 7.41 -10.89 -7.23
C SER A 133 7.23 -10.32 -8.62
N THR A 134 6.81 -9.06 -8.72
CA THR A 134 6.93 -8.31 -9.98
C THR A 134 8.42 -8.11 -10.32
N ARG A 135 8.70 -7.76 -11.57
CA ARG A 135 9.95 -7.05 -11.90
C ARG A 135 10.02 -5.74 -11.12
N THR A 136 11.20 -5.11 -11.08
CA THR A 136 11.32 -3.73 -10.60
C THR A 136 10.46 -2.80 -11.46
N LEU A 137 9.57 -2.06 -10.80
CA LEU A 137 8.66 -1.12 -11.41
C LEU A 137 9.38 0.22 -11.69
N PRO A 138 9.00 0.96 -12.74
CA PRO A 138 9.61 2.25 -13.10
C PRO A 138 9.15 3.42 -12.20
N PHE A 139 8.39 3.13 -11.16
CA PHE A 139 7.86 4.06 -10.16
C PHE A 139 8.00 3.44 -8.78
N THR A 140 7.84 4.23 -7.72
CA THR A 140 7.76 3.71 -6.36
C THR A 140 6.32 3.32 -6.07
N PRO A 141 5.95 2.02 -6.08
CA PRO A 141 4.61 1.59 -5.69
C PRO A 141 4.38 1.92 -4.20
N ASP A 142 3.14 2.26 -3.89
CA ASP A 142 2.73 2.67 -2.55
C ASP A 142 1.62 1.73 -2.05
N ASN A 143 0.34 1.96 -2.40
CA ASN A 143 -0.76 1.03 -2.10
C ASN A 143 -1.02 0.03 -3.24
N VAL A 144 -1.69 -1.08 -2.93
CA VAL A 144 -2.16 -2.08 -3.89
C VAL A 144 -3.60 -2.49 -3.56
N HIS A 145 -4.44 -2.65 -4.59
CA HIS A 145 -5.84 -3.05 -4.44
C HIS A 145 -6.27 -4.07 -5.48
N LEU A 146 -7.13 -5.00 -5.08
CA LEU A 146 -7.76 -5.93 -6.02
C LEU A 146 -8.92 -5.24 -6.76
N GLY A 147 -8.82 -5.18 -8.09
CA GLY A 147 -9.89 -4.68 -8.95
C GLY A 147 -11.01 -5.69 -9.16
N PRO A 148 -12.19 -5.23 -9.65
CA PRO A 148 -13.35 -6.10 -9.89
C PRO A 148 -13.14 -7.09 -11.05
N ASP A 149 -12.17 -6.82 -11.93
CA ASP A 149 -11.71 -7.72 -13.00
C ASP A 149 -10.72 -8.79 -12.50
N GLY A 150 -10.39 -8.74 -11.21
CA GLY A 150 -9.49 -9.66 -10.57
C GLY A 150 -8.00 -9.36 -10.72
N LEU A 151 -7.63 -8.22 -11.31
CA LEU A 151 -6.24 -7.79 -11.37
C LEU A 151 -5.87 -6.99 -10.11
N LEU A 152 -4.59 -7.00 -9.75
CA LEU A 152 -4.08 -6.09 -8.73
C LEU A 152 -3.75 -4.75 -9.37
N TYR A 153 -4.05 -3.65 -8.69
CA TYR A 153 -3.82 -2.29 -9.15
C TYR A 153 -2.93 -1.57 -8.15
N THR A 154 -1.85 -0.98 -8.64
CA THR A 154 -0.97 -0.12 -7.83
C THR A 154 -0.53 1.09 -8.64
N ALA A 155 -0.24 2.18 -7.95
CA ALA A 155 0.29 3.38 -8.56
C ALA A 155 1.32 4.04 -7.67
N GLY A 156 2.07 4.96 -8.26
CA GLY A 156 3.02 5.77 -7.53
C GLY A 156 3.71 6.82 -8.38
N MET A 157 4.62 7.53 -7.75
CA MET A 157 5.45 8.53 -8.42
C MET A 157 6.51 7.88 -9.30
N ALA A 158 6.68 8.39 -10.51
CA ALA A 158 7.78 8.02 -11.40
C ALA A 158 9.13 8.13 -10.66
N SER A 159 9.95 7.09 -10.78
CA SER A 159 11.19 6.98 -10.01
C SER A 159 12.31 7.79 -10.62
N ASP A 160 12.58 7.65 -11.92
CA ASP A 160 13.71 8.32 -12.54
C ASP A 160 13.30 9.68 -13.11
N VAL A 161 13.47 10.72 -12.30
CA VAL A 161 13.16 12.11 -12.65
C VAL A 161 14.38 12.97 -12.29
N PRO A 162 15.30 13.23 -13.24
CA PRO A 162 16.59 13.90 -12.97
C PRO A 162 16.46 15.25 -12.26
N GLU A 163 15.49 16.08 -12.66
CA GLU A 163 15.20 17.37 -12.04
C GLU A 163 14.70 17.25 -10.58
N CYS A 164 14.25 16.06 -10.17
CA CYS A 164 13.86 15.71 -8.82
C CYS A 164 14.90 14.83 -8.08
N GLY A 165 16.16 14.83 -8.54
CA GLY A 165 17.26 14.06 -7.94
C GLY A 165 17.44 12.65 -8.50
N GLY A 166 16.68 12.27 -9.52
CA GLY A 166 16.71 10.93 -10.11
C GLY A 166 15.95 9.89 -9.29
N VAL A 167 16.38 8.64 -9.39
CA VAL A 167 15.78 7.48 -8.71
C VAL A 167 15.89 7.62 -7.18
N PRO A 168 14.79 7.50 -6.41
CA PRO A 168 14.83 7.46 -4.95
C PRO A 168 15.87 6.46 -4.44
N GLY A 169 16.66 6.90 -3.47
CA GLY A 169 17.86 6.22 -2.99
C GLY A 169 18.27 6.74 -1.61
N PRO A 170 19.25 6.12 -0.94
CA PRO A 170 19.64 6.45 0.44
C PRO A 170 20.14 7.88 0.66
N GLN A 171 20.59 8.54 -0.41
CA GLN A 171 21.00 9.95 -0.42
C GLN A 171 19.82 10.93 -0.37
N HIS A 172 18.60 10.44 -0.59
CA HIS A 172 17.40 11.26 -0.64
C HIS A 172 16.74 11.40 0.72
N ASP A 173 16.09 12.55 0.90
CA ASP A 173 15.19 12.83 2.01
C ASP A 173 13.74 12.74 1.51
N LEU A 174 12.86 12.10 2.29
CA LEU A 174 11.46 11.86 1.90
C LEU A 174 10.70 13.18 1.71
N GLN A 175 10.93 14.17 2.56
CA GLN A 175 10.26 15.47 2.46
C GLN A 175 10.66 16.19 1.16
N LYS A 176 11.95 16.14 0.80
CA LYS A 176 12.44 16.68 -0.48
C LYS A 176 11.89 15.92 -1.69
N LEU A 177 11.84 14.59 -1.62
CA LEU A 177 11.23 13.77 -2.69
C LEU A 177 9.76 14.15 -2.90
N ALA A 178 9.02 14.35 -1.82
CA ALA A 178 7.61 14.73 -1.86
C ALA A 178 7.37 16.18 -2.35
N ALA A 179 8.35 17.07 -2.17
CA ALA A 179 8.24 18.46 -2.57
C ALA A 179 8.47 18.69 -4.08
N CYS A 180 9.10 17.74 -4.78
CA CYS A 180 9.34 17.83 -6.22
C CYS A 180 8.24 17.07 -6.99
N PRO A 181 7.38 17.76 -7.75
CA PRO A 181 6.30 17.09 -8.48
C PRO A 181 6.84 16.08 -9.48
N ARG A 182 6.43 14.82 -9.33
CA ARG A 182 6.73 13.72 -10.27
C ARG A 182 5.46 13.34 -11.02
N GLY A 183 5.64 12.85 -12.25
CA GLY A 183 4.57 12.17 -12.97
C GLY A 183 4.14 10.90 -12.25
N SER A 184 2.95 10.39 -12.57
CA SER A 184 2.41 9.19 -11.93
C SER A 184 2.36 8.04 -12.92
N ILE A 185 2.62 6.83 -12.45
CA ILE A 185 2.46 5.59 -13.21
C ILE A 185 1.55 4.67 -12.41
N ALA A 186 0.58 4.09 -13.10
CA ALA A 186 -0.35 3.11 -12.57
C ALA A 186 -0.26 1.83 -13.42
N VAL A 187 -0.25 0.69 -12.75
CA VAL A 187 -0.19 -0.63 -13.40
C VAL A 187 -1.33 -1.51 -12.92
N ALA A 188 -1.79 -2.37 -13.81
CA ALA A 188 -2.60 -3.53 -13.49
C ALA A 188 -1.72 -4.78 -13.57
N ILE A 189 -1.83 -5.69 -12.61
CA ILE A 189 -0.94 -6.82 -12.40
C ILE A 189 -1.75 -8.11 -12.38
N ASP A 190 -1.33 -9.07 -13.19
CA ASP A 190 -1.87 -10.43 -13.12
C ASP A 190 -1.46 -11.08 -11.79
N ARG A 191 -2.42 -11.46 -10.96
CA ARG A 191 -2.11 -11.97 -9.62
C ARG A 191 -1.31 -13.26 -9.66
N GLY A 192 -1.57 -14.16 -10.61
CA GLY A 192 -0.95 -15.49 -10.67
C GLY A 192 0.51 -15.47 -11.12
N THR A 193 0.89 -14.50 -11.95
CA THR A 193 2.23 -14.38 -12.52
C THR A 193 3.01 -13.16 -12.03
N LEU A 194 2.32 -12.19 -11.42
CA LEU A 194 2.82 -10.84 -11.11
C LEU A 194 3.42 -10.08 -12.31
N LYS A 195 2.93 -10.36 -13.52
CA LYS A 195 3.23 -9.54 -14.70
C LYS A 195 2.40 -8.26 -14.67
N ASP A 196 3.08 -7.13 -14.78
CA ASP A 196 2.47 -5.80 -14.78
C ASP A 196 2.17 -5.28 -16.20
N THR A 197 1.17 -4.42 -16.32
CA THR A 197 0.85 -3.66 -17.53
C THR A 197 0.53 -2.23 -17.13
N VAL A 198 1.20 -1.25 -17.75
CA VAL A 198 0.92 0.17 -17.51
C VAL A 198 -0.47 0.52 -18.04
N VAL A 199 -1.35 0.96 -17.16
CA VAL A 199 -2.75 1.32 -17.48
C VAL A 199 -2.99 2.83 -17.46
N LEU A 200 -2.12 3.59 -16.79
CA LEU A 200 -2.14 5.05 -16.81
C LEU A 200 -0.73 5.58 -16.55
N GLN A 201 -0.41 6.68 -17.24
CA GLN A 201 0.82 7.44 -17.03
C GLN A 201 0.50 8.92 -17.24
N THR A 202 0.96 9.77 -16.32
CA THR A 202 0.73 11.22 -16.35
C THR A 202 2.06 11.97 -16.36
N PRO A 203 2.10 13.19 -16.94
CA PRO A 203 3.19 14.11 -16.68
C PRO A 203 3.17 14.56 -15.22
N ALA A 204 4.25 15.20 -14.76
CA ALA A 204 4.25 15.88 -13.46
C ALA A 204 3.22 17.01 -13.46
N LEU A 205 2.33 17.01 -12.45
CA LEU A 205 1.32 18.05 -12.26
C LEU A 205 1.60 18.74 -10.93
N ARG A 206 1.81 20.07 -10.97
CA ARG A 206 2.06 20.86 -9.75
C ARG A 206 0.88 20.87 -8.77
N THR A 207 -0.34 20.69 -9.29
CA THR A 207 -1.58 20.71 -8.51
C THR A 207 -1.99 19.33 -8.00
N PHE A 208 -1.33 18.26 -8.45
CA PHE A 208 -1.63 16.89 -8.06
C PHE A 208 -0.39 15.99 -8.27
N SER A 209 0.37 15.74 -7.20
CA SER A 209 1.54 14.84 -7.22
C SER A 209 1.47 13.88 -6.04
N ASN A 210 2.54 13.13 -5.77
CA ASN A 210 2.60 12.19 -4.64
C ASN A 210 1.47 11.15 -4.67
N VAL A 211 1.18 10.61 -5.85
CA VAL A 211 0.17 9.58 -6.02
C VAL A 211 0.56 8.34 -5.23
N THR A 212 -0.41 7.76 -4.52
CA THR A 212 -0.22 6.58 -3.67
C THR A 212 -1.10 5.40 -4.06
N LEU A 213 -2.13 5.61 -4.88
CA LEU A 213 -3.05 4.54 -5.26
C LEU A 213 -3.74 4.84 -6.58
N VAL A 214 -4.29 3.78 -7.17
CA VAL A 214 -5.24 3.84 -8.28
C VAL A 214 -6.37 2.86 -8.01
N LEU A 215 -7.61 3.30 -8.18
CA LEU A 215 -8.79 2.45 -8.17
C LEU A 215 -9.44 2.45 -9.56
N PRO A 216 -9.71 1.26 -10.13
CA PRO A 216 -10.50 1.16 -11.35
C PRO A 216 -12.00 1.31 -11.05
N VAL A 217 -12.64 2.32 -11.64
CA VAL A 217 -14.09 2.58 -11.52
C VAL A 217 -14.69 2.67 -12.91
N GLY A 218 -15.28 1.57 -13.39
CA GLY A 218 -15.76 1.48 -14.77
C GLY A 218 -14.60 1.67 -15.77
N THR A 219 -14.63 2.75 -16.54
CA THR A 219 -13.57 3.12 -17.49
C THR A 219 -12.59 4.15 -16.93
N GLU A 220 -12.72 4.53 -15.66
CA GLU A 220 -11.96 5.58 -15.02
C GLU A 220 -10.90 5.03 -14.07
N ALA A 221 -9.80 5.77 -13.96
CA ALA A 221 -8.77 5.59 -12.95
C ALA A 221 -8.93 6.71 -11.92
N TRP A 222 -9.19 6.33 -10.68
CA TRP A 222 -9.29 7.26 -9.56
C TRP A 222 -7.97 7.22 -8.78
N LEU A 223 -7.26 8.35 -8.73
CA LEU A 223 -5.94 8.45 -8.10
C LEU A 223 -6.04 9.17 -6.76
N GLY A 224 -5.44 8.58 -5.73
CA GLY A 224 -5.24 9.21 -4.42
C GLY A 224 -3.82 9.77 -4.28
N THR A 225 -3.65 10.72 -3.36
CA THR A 225 -2.37 11.37 -3.04
C THR A 225 -2.21 11.54 -1.53
N PHE A 226 -0.98 11.45 -1.01
CA PHE A 226 -0.70 11.76 0.40
C PHE A 226 -0.52 13.26 0.67
N SER A 227 -0.48 14.10 -0.37
CA SER A 227 -0.09 15.52 -0.26
C SER A 227 -1.15 16.51 -0.75
N GLY A 228 -2.40 16.06 -0.86
CA GLY A 228 -3.49 16.88 -1.42
C GLY A 228 -4.84 16.59 -0.77
N ASP A 229 -5.82 17.40 -1.16
CA ASP A 229 -7.18 17.47 -0.61
C ASP A 229 -8.25 16.96 -1.60
N ARG A 230 -7.82 16.34 -2.70
CA ARG A 230 -8.68 15.98 -3.83
C ARG A 230 -8.25 14.66 -4.45
N ILE A 231 -9.14 14.07 -5.22
CA ILE A 231 -8.89 12.88 -6.06
C ILE A 231 -8.73 13.35 -7.50
N ALA A 232 -7.81 12.75 -8.24
CA ALA A 232 -7.74 12.94 -9.69
C ALA A 232 -8.45 11.79 -10.40
N ILE A 233 -9.23 12.11 -11.43
CA ILE A 233 -9.95 11.14 -12.26
C ILE A 233 -9.38 11.20 -13.66
N GLY A 234 -8.94 10.06 -14.18
CA GLY A 234 -8.43 9.90 -15.53
C GLY A 234 -9.10 8.72 -16.25
N LYS A 235 -8.79 8.54 -17.54
CA LYS A 235 -9.23 7.35 -18.28
C LYS A 235 -8.27 6.19 -18.06
N LEU A 236 -8.80 5.01 -17.75
CA LEU A 236 -8.02 3.78 -17.82
C LEU A 236 -7.77 3.41 -19.28
N ARG A 237 -6.51 3.09 -19.61
CA ARG A 237 -6.21 2.45 -20.89
C ARG A 237 -6.84 1.06 -20.88
N ARG A 238 -7.67 0.78 -21.87
CA ARG A 238 -8.18 -0.58 -22.09
C ARG A 238 -7.01 -1.49 -22.49
N ARG A 239 -7.00 -2.70 -21.94
CA ARG A 239 -6.11 -3.77 -22.37
C ARG A 239 -6.47 -4.23 -23.79
#